data_AF-E0W4Q9-F1
#
_entry.id   AF-E0W4Q9-F1
#
_cell.length_a   1.000
_cell.length_b   1.000
_cell.length_c   1.000
_cell.angle_alpha   90.00
_cell.angle_beta   90.00
_cell.angle_gamma   90.00
#
_symmetry.space_group_name_H-M   'P 1'
#
loop_
_entity.id
_entity.type
_entity.pdbx_description
1 polymer ?
#
loop_
_entity_poly.entity_id
_entity_poly.type
_entity_poly.pdbx_seq_one_letter_code
_entity_poly.pdbx_strand_id
1 'polypeptide(L)'
;MRSPRIGLLLLILNGVSLLANCRALPASDQLQRVRVVSSDLAPSAEAHTRRLRSSNVMDEEDGGATDEDEERLLNPSATAKLKAELEAINMKHNFRDWFQVKKTLEQVRSFLGLPATGEAVSHANWAAFQNYLKYVQEMEEHAAKVAKAAAAKQRLDFKGWYLEGKSFKQVRAILGLPEKGPAPTNPNWETFLDYLRFFKEYSQQFPH
;
A
#
# COMPACT_ATOMS: atom_id res chain seq x y z
N MET A 1 -51.89 23.91 21.56
CA MET A 1 -50.49 24.34 21.34
C MET A 1 -49.59 23.12 21.43
N ARG A 2 -48.77 22.96 20.39
CA ARG A 2 -47.67 22.00 20.08
C ARG A 2 -47.27 20.91 21.08
N SER A 3 -47.28 19.67 20.60
CA SER A 3 -46.41 18.55 21.03
C SER A 3 -44.92 18.84 20.80
N PRO A 4 -44.01 18.13 21.50
CA PRO A 4 -42.75 17.69 20.93
C PRO A 4 -42.68 16.15 20.83
N ARG A 5 -42.23 15.71 19.65
CA ARG A 5 -41.84 14.34 19.25
C ARG A 5 -40.58 13.92 20.05
N ILE A 6 -40.54 12.73 20.66
CA ILE A 6 -39.90 11.49 20.18
C ILE A 6 -38.53 11.68 19.51
N GLY A 7 -37.52 10.98 20.04
CA GLY A 7 -36.23 10.69 19.36
C GLY A 7 -35.04 10.83 20.33
N LEU A 8 -34.77 9.83 21.18
CA LEU A 8 -33.80 8.76 20.92
C LEU A 8 -32.37 9.28 20.74
N LEU A 9 -31.54 9.20 21.80
CA LEU A 9 -30.10 8.82 21.75
C LEU A 9 -29.47 8.88 23.16
N LEU A 10 -29.86 7.91 23.98
CA LEU A 10 -28.93 7.27 24.91
C LEU A 10 -28.11 6.30 24.07
N LEU A 11 -26.77 6.40 24.04
CA LEU A 11 -25.83 5.27 24.23
C LEU A 11 -24.37 5.57 23.80
N ILE A 12 -23.47 5.22 24.72
CA ILE A 12 -22.08 4.73 24.57
C ILE A 12 -20.92 5.75 24.53
N LEU A 13 -20.55 6.14 25.75
CA LEU A 13 -19.18 6.04 26.26
C LEU A 13 -18.48 4.76 25.75
N ASN A 14 -17.39 4.86 24.96
CA ASN A 14 -16.25 3.92 24.91
C ASN A 14 -15.28 4.29 23.78
N GLY A 15 -13.98 4.37 24.09
CA GLY A 15 -12.94 4.15 23.06
C GLY A 15 -11.78 5.14 22.94
N VAL A 16 -11.44 5.93 23.96
CA VAL A 16 -10.10 6.52 24.04
C VAL A 16 -9.19 5.52 24.74
N SER A 17 -8.42 4.74 23.96
CA SER A 17 -7.10 4.16 24.28
C SER A 17 -6.80 2.96 23.37
N LEU A 18 -6.19 3.21 22.20
CA LEU A 18 -5.46 2.18 21.42
C LEU A 18 -4.55 2.85 20.36
N LEU A 19 -3.71 3.77 20.80
CA LEU A 19 -2.59 4.32 20.00
C LEU A 19 -1.28 4.34 20.80
N ALA A 20 -1.08 3.36 21.67
CA ALA A 20 0.22 3.06 22.24
C ALA A 20 0.61 1.64 21.83
N ASN A 21 1.77 1.50 21.20
CA ASN A 21 2.45 0.25 20.79
C ASN A 21 2.17 -0.34 19.40
N CYS A 22 1.98 0.49 18.37
CA CYS A 22 2.46 0.09 17.04
C CYS A 22 3.97 0.29 17.00
N ARG A 23 4.70 -0.71 17.49
CA ARG A 23 6.16 -0.83 17.38
C ARG A 23 6.51 -0.69 15.90
N ALA A 24 7.29 0.35 15.58
CA ALA A 24 7.74 0.64 14.22
C ALA A 24 8.41 -0.61 13.63
N LEU A 25 7.81 -1.18 12.58
CA LEU A 25 8.50 -2.13 11.72
C LEU A 25 9.74 -1.42 11.17
N PRO A 26 10.95 -2.01 11.25
CA PRO A 26 12.14 -1.40 10.71
C PRO A 26 11.96 -1.21 9.20
N ALA A 27 12.23 0.01 8.74
CA ALA A 27 12.02 0.49 7.37
C ALA A 27 12.72 -0.36 6.28
N SER A 28 13.60 -1.28 6.65
CA SER A 28 14.35 -2.15 5.76
C SER A 28 13.54 -3.30 5.15
N ASP A 29 12.52 -3.82 5.83
CA ASP A 29 11.81 -5.04 5.37
C ASP A 29 10.66 -4.74 4.37
N GLN A 30 10.14 -3.51 4.40
CA GLN A 30 9.17 -3.00 3.42
C GLN A 30 9.84 -2.67 2.07
N LEU A 31 11.14 -2.34 2.08
CA LEU A 31 11.90 -1.97 0.87
C LEU A 31 12.24 -3.17 -0.03
N GLN A 32 12.43 -4.36 0.54
CA GLN A 32 12.75 -5.55 -0.27
C GLN A 32 11.53 -6.13 -0.97
N ARG A 33 10.34 -6.14 -0.34
CA ARG A 33 9.13 -6.67 -0.98
C ARG A 33 8.60 -5.79 -2.13
N VAL A 34 8.79 -4.47 -2.06
CA VAL A 34 8.42 -3.57 -3.17
C VAL A 34 9.41 -3.67 -4.34
N ARG A 35 10.70 -3.96 -4.08
CA ARG A 35 11.68 -4.16 -5.15
C ARG A 35 11.44 -5.40 -5.98
N VAL A 36 11.04 -6.52 -5.36
CA VAL A 36 10.82 -7.78 -6.09
C VAL A 36 9.64 -7.70 -7.06
N VAL A 37 8.63 -6.86 -6.78
CA VAL A 37 7.49 -6.64 -7.71
C VAL A 37 7.82 -5.63 -8.82
N SER A 38 8.84 -4.78 -8.66
CA SER A 38 9.24 -3.82 -9.70
C SER A 38 10.27 -4.35 -10.70
N SER A 39 10.93 -5.49 -10.43
CA SER A 39 11.95 -6.03 -11.34
C SER A 39 11.36 -6.80 -12.54
N ASP A 40 10.10 -7.24 -12.49
CA ASP A 40 9.44 -7.97 -13.58
C ASP A 40 8.65 -7.06 -14.55
N LEU A 41 8.72 -5.74 -14.37
CA LEU A 41 8.03 -4.76 -15.23
C LEU A 41 8.96 -3.76 -15.91
N ALA A 42 10.25 -4.08 -16.02
CA ALA A 42 11.16 -3.33 -16.88
C ALA A 42 11.24 -4.02 -18.26
N PRO A 43 10.42 -3.64 -19.26
CA PRO A 43 10.85 -3.85 -20.63
C PRO A 43 12.08 -2.96 -20.84
N SER A 44 13.23 -3.60 -21.01
CA SER A 44 14.50 -2.97 -21.39
C SER A 44 14.24 -1.95 -22.51
N ALA A 45 14.66 -0.70 -22.25
CA ALA A 45 14.61 0.41 -23.20
C ALA A 45 15.38 0.13 -24.51
N GLU A 46 16.12 -0.99 -24.58
CA GLU A 46 16.83 -1.45 -25.78
C GLU A 46 15.96 -2.32 -26.71
N ALA A 47 14.82 -2.83 -26.25
CA ALA A 47 13.94 -3.66 -27.07
C ALA A 47 13.09 -2.84 -28.07
N HIS A 48 12.81 -1.56 -27.77
CA HIS A 48 12.00 -0.70 -28.63
C HIS A 48 12.77 -0.10 -29.82
N THR A 49 14.09 0.08 -29.71
CA THR A 49 14.91 0.57 -30.83
C THR A 49 15.25 -0.51 -31.84
N ARG A 50 15.16 -1.80 -31.47
CA ARG A 50 15.42 -2.92 -32.39
C ARG A 50 14.24 -3.25 -33.31
N ARG A 51 13.01 -2.95 -32.89
CA ARG A 51 11.79 -3.26 -33.69
C ARG A 51 11.51 -2.23 -34.79
N LEU A 52 12.09 -1.04 -34.70
CA LEU A 52 11.98 0.01 -35.72
C LEU A 52 13.09 -0.04 -36.79
N ARG A 53 14.06 -0.95 -36.66
CA ARG A 53 15.21 -1.05 -37.59
C ARG A 53 15.15 -2.24 -38.54
N SER A 54 14.07 -3.02 -38.52
CA SER A 54 13.97 -4.28 -39.29
C SER A 54 12.92 -4.28 -40.40
N SER A 55 12.31 -3.14 -40.77
CA SER A 55 11.35 -3.10 -41.88
C SER A 55 11.83 -2.36 -43.14
N ASN A 56 13.11 -2.01 -43.24
CA ASN A 56 13.66 -1.41 -44.45
C ASN A 56 14.72 -2.33 -45.06
N VAL A 57 14.27 -3.36 -45.76
CA VAL A 57 15.04 -4.01 -46.84
C VAL A 57 14.08 -4.29 -48.00
N MET A 58 14.17 -3.40 -48.99
CA MET A 58 14.09 -3.59 -50.45
C MET A 58 12.94 -4.44 -51.02
N ASP A 59 12.04 -3.78 -51.75
CA ASP A 59 11.81 -4.09 -53.17
C ASP A 59 11.50 -2.79 -53.92
N GLU A 60 12.23 -2.57 -55.03
CA GLU A 60 12.02 -1.54 -56.05
C GLU A 60 10.64 -1.76 -56.72
N GLU A 61 9.87 -0.78 -57.17
CA GLU A 61 10.16 0.10 -58.31
C GLU A 61 9.05 1.16 -58.46
N ASP A 62 9.45 2.29 -59.06
CA ASP A 62 8.67 3.25 -59.85
C ASP A 62 7.86 4.39 -59.20
N GLY A 63 8.22 5.61 -59.61
CA GLY A 63 7.25 6.67 -59.85
C GLY A 63 7.19 7.86 -58.88
N GLY A 64 7.98 8.89 -59.16
CA GLY A 64 7.51 10.28 -59.03
C GLY A 64 7.98 11.06 -57.80
N ALA A 65 8.86 12.03 -58.05
CA ALA A 65 9.19 13.10 -57.12
C ALA A 65 7.98 14.00 -56.85
N THR A 66 7.68 14.24 -55.57
CA THR A 66 7.14 15.51 -55.08
C THR A 66 7.71 15.80 -53.70
N ASP A 67 8.67 16.72 -53.68
CA ASP A 67 9.08 17.52 -52.51
C ASP A 67 7.87 18.35 -52.05
N GLU A 68 6.97 17.81 -51.22
CA GLU A 68 5.99 18.61 -50.49
C GLU A 68 5.76 18.02 -49.08
N ASP A 69 6.18 18.79 -48.08
CA ASP A 69 5.66 18.86 -46.71
C ASP A 69 5.95 17.69 -45.73
N GLU A 70 7.20 17.64 -45.24
CA GLU A 70 7.56 16.99 -43.96
C GLU A 70 7.05 17.77 -42.71
N GLU A 71 5.90 18.45 -42.75
CA GLU A 71 5.21 18.81 -41.51
C GLU A 71 4.44 17.58 -41.02
N ARG A 72 5.14 16.71 -40.28
CA ARG A 72 4.51 15.75 -39.37
C ARG A 72 3.68 16.54 -38.35
N LEU A 73 2.46 16.90 -38.73
CA LEU A 73 1.41 17.45 -37.90
C LEU A 73 1.16 16.45 -36.77
N LEU A 74 1.93 16.57 -35.69
CA LEU A 74 1.69 15.90 -34.43
C LEU A 74 0.27 16.28 -34.02
N ASN A 75 -0.66 15.33 -34.17
CA ASN A 75 -2.06 15.57 -33.84
C ASN A 75 -2.12 16.15 -32.42
N PRO A 76 -2.56 17.41 -32.25
CA PRO A 76 -2.47 18.12 -30.98
C PRO A 76 -3.28 17.43 -29.87
N SER A 77 -4.27 16.60 -30.23
CA SER A 77 -4.99 15.79 -29.25
C SER A 77 -4.18 14.59 -28.74
N ALA A 78 -3.31 14.00 -29.56
CA ALA A 78 -2.46 12.88 -29.17
C ALA A 78 -1.32 13.33 -28.24
N THR A 79 -0.71 14.49 -28.52
CA THR A 79 0.29 15.11 -27.64
C THR A 79 -0.31 15.59 -26.32
N ALA A 80 -1.53 16.13 -26.34
CA ALA A 80 -2.25 16.50 -25.12
C ALA A 80 -2.59 15.29 -24.24
N LYS A 81 -3.01 14.17 -24.82
CA LYS A 81 -3.26 12.92 -24.08
C LYS A 81 -1.99 12.37 -23.41
N LEU A 82 -0.89 12.28 -24.15
CA LEU A 82 0.39 11.83 -23.60
C LEU A 82 0.88 12.75 -22.47
N LYS A 83 0.71 14.07 -22.62
CA LYS A 83 1.06 15.03 -21.56
C LYS A 83 0.20 14.84 -20.32
N ALA A 84 -1.11 14.68 -20.48
CA ALA A 84 -2.03 14.43 -19.36
C ALA A 84 -1.73 13.10 -18.65
N GLU A 85 -1.37 12.05 -19.38
CA GLU A 85 -0.95 10.77 -18.82
C GLU A 85 0.36 10.90 -18.04
N LEU A 86 1.35 11.62 -18.58
CA LEU A 86 2.61 11.88 -17.89
C LEU A 86 2.41 12.70 -16.62
N GLU A 87 1.55 13.72 -16.66
CA GLU A 87 1.18 14.51 -15.48
C GLU A 87 0.45 13.66 -14.43
N ALA A 88 -0.43 12.75 -14.84
CA ALA A 88 -1.09 11.81 -13.95
C ALA A 88 -0.12 10.81 -13.29
N ILE A 89 0.87 10.32 -14.06
CA ILE A 89 1.94 9.44 -13.54
C ILE A 89 2.79 10.21 -12.51
N ASN A 90 3.21 11.43 -12.84
CA ASN A 90 3.99 12.26 -11.94
C ASN A 90 3.21 12.56 -10.64
N MET A 91 1.91 12.81 -10.74
CA MET A 91 1.05 13.04 -9.57
C MET A 91 0.95 11.80 -8.67
N LYS A 92 0.85 10.59 -9.24
CA LYS A 92 0.88 9.34 -8.45
C LYS A 92 2.22 9.14 -7.74
N HIS A 93 3.34 9.50 -8.36
CA HIS A 93 4.64 9.47 -7.70
C HIS A 93 4.69 10.43 -6.51
N ASN A 94 4.19 11.65 -6.68
CA ASN A 94 4.10 12.62 -5.59
C ASN A 94 3.26 12.10 -4.42
N PHE A 95 2.11 11.45 -4.68
CA PHE A 95 1.28 10.87 -3.62
C PHE A 95 2.01 9.81 -2.81
N ARG A 96 2.70 8.89 -3.51
CA ARG A 96 3.51 7.86 -2.87
C ARG A 96 4.58 8.49 -1.99
N ASP A 97 5.31 9.47 -2.51
CA ASP A 97 6.44 10.07 -1.80
C ASP A 97 5.96 10.88 -0.58
N TRP A 98 4.85 11.62 -0.71
CA TRP A 98 4.21 12.31 0.42
C TRP A 98 3.74 11.34 1.51
N PHE A 99 3.14 10.23 1.11
CA PHE A 99 2.68 9.20 2.04
C PHE A 99 3.85 8.52 2.76
N GLN A 100 4.91 8.14 2.02
CA GLN A 100 6.09 7.47 2.59
C GLN A 100 6.84 8.35 3.58
N VAL A 101 6.97 9.65 3.30
CA VAL A 101 7.61 10.62 4.20
C VAL A 101 6.64 11.12 5.28
N LYS A 102 5.43 10.55 5.36
CA LYS A 102 4.39 10.87 6.36
C LYS A 102 4.03 12.36 6.38
N LYS A 103 3.88 12.98 5.21
CA LYS A 103 3.40 14.35 5.11
C LYS A 103 1.98 14.45 5.67
N THR A 104 1.75 15.48 6.48
CA THR A 104 0.41 15.74 7.01
C THR A 104 -0.52 16.22 5.90
N LEU A 105 -1.83 16.03 6.07
CA LEU A 105 -2.81 16.52 5.11
C LEU A 105 -2.68 18.04 4.89
N GLU A 106 -2.41 18.81 5.95
CA GLU A 106 -2.16 20.25 5.87
C GLU A 106 -0.93 20.60 5.01
N GLN A 107 0.16 19.86 5.15
CA GLN A 107 1.37 20.06 4.32
C GLN A 107 1.08 19.77 2.85
N VAL A 108 0.31 18.72 2.56
CA VAL A 108 -0.08 18.39 1.18
C VAL A 108 -1.02 19.44 0.61
N ARG A 109 -1.96 19.97 1.41
CA ARG A 109 -2.80 21.12 1.00
C ARG A 109 -1.93 22.34 0.67
N SER A 110 -0.94 22.64 1.51
CA SER A 110 0.00 23.73 1.27
C SER A 110 0.80 23.54 -0.02
N PHE A 111 1.32 22.33 -0.29
CA PHE A 111 2.03 22.04 -1.55
C PHE A 111 1.15 22.18 -2.79
N LEU A 112 -0.15 21.90 -2.67
CA LEU A 112 -1.12 22.05 -3.74
C LEU A 112 -1.67 23.48 -3.85
N GLY A 113 -1.20 24.42 -3.03
CA GLY A 113 -1.68 25.81 -3.00
C GLY A 113 -3.11 25.95 -2.46
N LEU A 114 -3.62 24.94 -1.77
CA LEU A 114 -4.97 24.93 -1.25
C LEU A 114 -5.07 25.71 0.08
N PRO A 115 -6.23 26.29 0.40
CA PRO A 115 -6.51 26.83 1.72
C PRO A 115 -6.25 25.79 2.82
N ALA A 116 -5.75 26.23 3.98
CA ALA A 116 -5.40 25.35 5.09
C ALA A 116 -6.57 24.48 5.58
N THR A 117 -7.79 25.01 5.49
CA THR A 117 -9.02 24.35 5.93
C THR A 117 -10.15 24.49 4.90
N GLY A 118 -11.22 23.71 5.08
CA GLY A 118 -12.42 23.79 4.26
C GLY A 118 -12.31 23.10 2.89
N GLU A 119 -13.38 23.18 2.13
CA GLU A 119 -13.42 22.70 0.75
C GLU A 119 -12.98 23.81 -0.21
N ALA A 120 -12.27 23.44 -1.27
CA ALA A 120 -11.82 24.38 -2.30
C ALA A 120 -12.23 23.90 -3.69
N VAL A 121 -13.52 23.56 -3.86
CA VAL A 121 -14.05 22.86 -5.05
C VAL A 121 -13.72 23.55 -6.37
N SER A 122 -13.64 24.89 -6.37
CA SER A 122 -13.29 25.69 -7.56
C SER A 122 -11.78 25.81 -7.82
N HIS A 123 -10.93 25.30 -6.94
CA HIS A 123 -9.47 25.37 -7.08
C HIS A 123 -8.96 24.26 -8.00
N ALA A 124 -8.06 24.61 -8.93
CA ALA A 124 -7.53 23.68 -9.95
C ALA A 124 -6.95 22.38 -9.35
N ASN A 125 -6.29 22.48 -8.19
CA ASN A 125 -5.66 21.34 -7.52
C ASN A 125 -6.56 20.60 -6.50
N TRP A 126 -7.83 20.98 -6.36
CA TRP A 126 -8.72 20.33 -5.39
C TRP A 126 -8.96 18.86 -5.71
N ALA A 127 -9.16 18.53 -6.98
CA ALA A 127 -9.31 17.16 -7.44
C ALA A 127 -8.05 16.32 -7.13
N ALA A 128 -6.85 16.90 -7.25
CA ALA A 128 -5.60 16.24 -6.89
C ALA A 128 -5.52 15.93 -5.39
N PHE A 129 -5.95 16.85 -4.53
CA PHE A 129 -6.01 16.62 -3.09
C PHE A 129 -7.03 15.53 -2.72
N GLN A 130 -8.20 15.52 -3.35
CA GLN A 130 -9.20 14.45 -3.16
C GLN A 130 -8.67 13.08 -3.58
N ASN A 131 -7.93 13.00 -4.69
CA ASN A 131 -7.29 11.76 -5.13
C ASN A 131 -6.19 11.32 -4.15
N TYR A 132 -5.45 12.25 -3.55
CA TYR A 132 -4.49 11.91 -2.49
C TYR A 132 -5.18 11.34 -1.25
N LEU A 133 -6.33 11.90 -0.82
CA LEU A 133 -7.10 11.34 0.30
C LEU A 133 -7.55 9.91 0.04
N LYS A 134 -8.05 9.63 -1.18
CA LYS A 134 -8.40 8.26 -1.60
C LYS A 134 -7.18 7.34 -1.58
N TYR A 135 -6.04 7.80 -2.09
CA TYR A 135 -4.79 7.06 -2.06
C TYR A 135 -4.37 6.68 -0.62
N VAL A 136 -4.44 7.63 0.33
CA VAL A 136 -4.15 7.37 1.75
C VAL A 136 -5.08 6.27 2.30
N GLN A 137 -6.37 6.38 2.04
CA GLN A 137 -7.36 5.39 2.47
C GLN A 137 -7.07 4.00 1.90
N GLU A 138 -6.79 3.90 0.59
CA GLU A 138 -6.45 2.63 -0.07
C GLU A 138 -5.20 1.98 0.54
N MET A 139 -4.19 2.79 0.86
CA MET A 139 -2.96 2.30 1.49
C MET A 139 -3.18 1.80 2.92
N GLU A 140 -4.02 2.49 3.70
CA GLU A 140 -4.40 2.06 5.05
C GLU A 140 -5.22 0.75 5.01
N GLU A 141 -6.19 0.66 4.09
CA GLU A 141 -6.97 -0.57 3.88
C GLU A 141 -6.08 -1.74 3.45
N HIS A 142 -5.13 -1.50 2.54
CA HIS A 142 -4.17 -2.51 2.12
C HIS A 142 -3.30 -2.98 3.30
N ALA A 143 -2.77 -2.05 4.10
CA ALA A 143 -1.99 -2.39 5.28
C ALA A 143 -2.81 -3.23 6.28
N ALA A 144 -4.08 -2.89 6.50
CA ALA A 144 -4.98 -3.65 7.34
C ALA A 144 -5.25 -5.07 6.81
N LYS A 145 -5.43 -5.23 5.49
CA LYS A 145 -5.58 -6.55 4.85
C LYS A 145 -4.32 -7.41 5.01
N VAL A 146 -3.15 -6.82 4.81
CA VAL A 146 -1.86 -7.51 5.01
C VAL A 146 -1.69 -7.94 6.47
N ALA A 147 -2.00 -7.07 7.43
CA ALA A 147 -1.94 -7.41 8.86
C ALA A 147 -2.89 -8.56 9.22
N LYS A 148 -4.13 -8.56 8.70
CA LYS A 148 -5.08 -9.66 8.88
C LYS A 148 -4.56 -10.98 8.32
N ALA A 149 -3.98 -10.96 7.11
CA ALA A 149 -3.41 -12.15 6.49
C ALA A 149 -2.21 -12.70 7.30
N ALA A 150 -1.34 -11.82 7.80
CA ALA A 150 -0.23 -12.20 8.66
C ALA A 150 -0.71 -12.84 9.97
N ALA A 151 -1.71 -12.25 10.63
CA ALA A 151 -2.31 -12.80 11.85
C ALA A 151 -3.00 -14.15 11.59
N ALA A 152 -3.67 -14.32 10.45
CA ALA A 152 -4.29 -15.59 10.07
C ALA A 152 -3.23 -16.69 9.86
N LYS A 153 -2.12 -16.37 9.18
CA LYS A 153 -1.00 -17.31 9.01
C LYS A 153 -0.41 -17.72 10.37
N GLN A 154 -0.15 -16.75 11.24
CA GLN A 154 0.39 -17.03 12.58
C GLN A 154 -0.53 -17.94 13.39
N ARG A 155 -1.86 -17.74 13.31
CA ARG A 155 -2.84 -18.64 13.96
C ARG A 155 -2.80 -20.06 13.38
N LEU A 156 -2.55 -20.22 12.09
CA LEU A 156 -2.38 -21.55 11.48
C LEU A 156 -1.10 -22.23 11.99
N ASP A 157 0.00 -21.49 12.10
CA ASP A 157 1.26 -22.01 12.66
C ASP A 157 1.04 -22.49 14.11
N PHE A 158 0.36 -21.69 14.93
CA PHE A 158 0.02 -22.04 16.31
C PHE A 158 -0.85 -23.30 16.39
N LYS A 159 -1.88 -23.39 15.55
CA LYS A 159 -2.72 -24.58 15.46
C LYS A 159 -1.92 -25.82 15.04
N GLY A 160 -1.00 -25.68 14.09
CA GLY A 160 -0.09 -26.75 13.68
C GLY A 160 0.76 -27.24 14.85
N TRP A 161 1.41 -26.33 15.58
CA TRP A 161 2.21 -26.69 16.77
C TRP A 161 1.38 -27.38 17.85
N TYR A 162 0.15 -26.93 18.08
CA TYR A 162 -0.76 -27.55 19.03
C TYR A 162 -1.13 -28.98 18.62
N LEU A 163 -1.57 -29.17 17.36
CA LEU A 163 -2.00 -30.48 16.86
C LEU A 163 -0.85 -31.49 16.76
N GLU A 164 0.37 -31.02 16.48
CA GLU A 164 1.59 -31.84 16.52
C GLU A 164 2.05 -32.17 17.95
N GLY A 165 1.37 -31.65 18.98
CA GLY A 165 1.73 -31.89 20.38
C GLY A 165 3.06 -31.25 20.79
N LYS A 166 3.47 -30.15 20.15
CA LYS A 166 4.73 -29.48 20.51
C LYS A 166 4.65 -28.92 21.92
N SER A 167 5.66 -29.25 22.73
CA SER A 167 5.85 -28.67 24.06
C SER A 167 6.23 -27.18 23.98
N PHE A 168 5.99 -26.44 25.06
CA PHE A 168 6.43 -25.04 25.14
C PHE A 168 7.92 -24.87 24.95
N LYS A 169 8.75 -25.82 25.40
CA LYS A 169 10.20 -25.81 25.15
C LYS A 169 10.51 -25.88 23.65
N GLN A 170 9.83 -26.73 22.90
CA GLN A 170 10.01 -26.85 21.45
C GLN A 170 9.54 -25.59 20.72
N VAL A 171 8.42 -25.00 21.11
CA VAL A 171 7.94 -23.74 20.50
C VAL A 171 8.89 -22.58 20.78
N ARG A 172 9.45 -22.50 22.00
CA ARG A 172 10.50 -21.52 22.32
C ARG A 172 11.73 -21.71 21.44
N ALA A 173 12.17 -22.95 21.21
CA ALA A 173 13.28 -23.24 20.32
C ALA A 173 12.99 -22.84 18.86
N ILE A 174 11.78 -23.11 18.35
CA ILE A 174 11.34 -22.67 17.00
C ILE A 174 11.43 -21.15 16.86
N LEU A 175 11.07 -20.42 17.92
CA LEU A 175 11.09 -18.96 17.97
C LEU A 175 12.46 -18.36 18.30
N GLY A 176 13.50 -19.19 18.48
CA GLY A 176 14.84 -18.72 18.86
C GLY A 176 14.88 -18.06 20.25
N LEU A 177 14.00 -18.48 21.15
CA LEU A 177 13.91 -17.99 22.52
C LEU A 177 14.77 -18.85 23.46
N PRO A 178 15.30 -18.27 24.56
CA PRO A 178 15.96 -19.05 25.60
C PRO A 178 15.01 -20.11 26.14
N GLU A 179 15.54 -21.24 26.61
CA GLU A 179 14.71 -22.39 27.03
C GLU A 179 13.70 -22.04 28.14
N LYS A 180 14.10 -21.13 29.04
CA LYS A 180 13.31 -20.74 30.22
C LYS A 180 13.35 -19.22 30.42
N GLY A 181 12.39 -18.72 31.19
CA GLY A 181 12.33 -17.32 31.60
C GLY A 181 11.76 -16.36 30.56
N PRO A 182 11.56 -15.09 30.92
CA PRO A 182 11.14 -14.05 29.99
C PRO A 182 12.28 -13.63 29.05
N ALA A 183 11.95 -13.21 27.83
CA ALA A 183 12.91 -12.70 26.85
C ALA A 183 12.41 -11.41 26.18
N PRO A 184 12.08 -10.33 26.94
CA PRO A 184 11.36 -9.16 26.43
C PRO A 184 12.11 -8.37 25.34
N THR A 185 13.43 -8.54 25.25
CA THR A 185 14.27 -7.92 24.21
C THR A 185 14.29 -8.72 22.91
N ASN A 186 13.83 -9.97 22.91
CA ASN A 186 13.77 -10.80 21.70
C ASN A 186 12.51 -10.45 20.88
N PRO A 187 12.64 -10.22 19.55
CA PRO A 187 11.52 -9.85 18.69
C PRO A 187 10.39 -10.90 18.66
N ASN A 188 10.70 -12.17 18.92
CA ASN A 188 9.72 -13.27 18.90
C ASN A 188 9.08 -13.53 20.27
N TRP A 189 9.41 -12.75 21.30
CA TRP A 189 8.85 -12.94 22.63
C TRP A 189 7.34 -12.71 22.67
N GLU A 190 6.87 -11.66 21.99
CA GLU A 190 5.44 -11.37 21.87
C GLU A 190 4.71 -12.52 21.14
N THR A 191 5.30 -13.05 20.06
CA THR A 191 4.78 -14.24 19.35
C THR A 191 4.61 -15.45 20.27
N PHE A 192 5.54 -15.68 21.20
CA PHE A 192 5.40 -16.77 22.17
C PHE A 192 4.29 -16.52 23.20
N LEU A 193 4.14 -15.28 23.68
CA LEU A 193 3.04 -14.91 24.56
C LEU A 193 1.68 -15.08 23.87
N ASP A 194 1.60 -14.71 22.59
CA ASP A 194 0.39 -14.91 21.78
C ASP A 194 0.09 -16.39 21.58
N TYR A 195 1.11 -17.23 21.39
CA TYR A 195 0.94 -18.68 21.34
C TYR A 195 0.39 -19.24 22.65
N LEU A 196 0.91 -18.79 23.81
CA LEU A 196 0.40 -19.23 25.12
C LEU A 196 -1.08 -18.84 25.31
N ARG A 197 -1.48 -17.65 24.85
CA ARG A 197 -2.89 -17.23 24.86
C ARG A 197 -3.74 -18.11 23.95
N PHE A 198 -3.29 -18.33 22.72
CA PHE A 198 -3.95 -19.23 21.77
C PHE A 198 -4.10 -20.64 22.37
N PHE A 199 -3.04 -21.21 22.94
CA PHE A 199 -3.06 -22.53 23.56
C PHE A 199 -4.14 -22.62 24.63
N LYS A 200 -4.20 -21.63 25.54
CA LYS A 200 -5.21 -21.57 26.61
C LYS A 200 -6.64 -21.49 26.08
N GLU A 201 -6.88 -20.69 25.05
CA GLU A 201 -8.20 -20.52 24.43
C GLU A 201 -8.62 -21.77 23.64
N TYR A 202 -7.69 -22.34 22.86
CA TYR A 202 -7.95 -23.44 21.95
C TYR A 202 -8.10 -24.78 22.68
N SER A 203 -7.30 -25.01 23.73
CA SER A 203 -7.40 -26.24 24.55
C SER A 203 -8.70 -26.32 25.34
N GLN A 204 -9.34 -25.19 25.64
CA GLN A 204 -10.66 -25.16 26.28
C GLN A 204 -11.78 -25.57 25.32
N GLN A 205 -11.62 -25.28 24.02
CA GLN A 205 -12.61 -25.61 22.99
C GLN A 205 -12.48 -27.05 22.50
N PHE A 206 -11.26 -27.60 22.53
CA PHE A 206 -10.96 -28.97 22.11
C PHE A 206 -10.14 -29.69 23.18
N PRO A 207 -10.77 -30.13 24.28
CA PRO A 207 -10.09 -30.95 25.27
C PRO A 207 -9.65 -32.26 24.62
N HIS A 208 -8.38 -32.62 24.83
CA HIS A 208 -7.80 -33.90 24.42
C HIS A 208 -8.35 -35.05 25.26
#